data_AF-A0A518CV66-F1
#
_entry.id   AF-A0A518CV66-F1
#
_cell.length_a   1.000
_cell.length_b   1.000
_cell.length_c   1.000
_cell.angle_alpha   90.00
_cell.angle_beta   90.00
_cell.angle_gamma   90.00
#
_symmetry.space_group_name_H-M   'P 1'
#
loop_
_entity.id
_entity.type
_entity.pdbx_description
1 polymer ?
#
loop_
_entity_poly.entity_id
_entity_poly.type
_entity_poly.pdbx_seq_one_letter_code
_entity_poly.pdbx_strand_id
1 'polypeptide(L)'
;MARDFVLLKIDTERHTHGAEVAKRLRGDRTGGIPWSVVTDATGGELVASDGPEGNIGCPVSPAECAWFVEMVRRGAQRLEATDIARIAAELEEHARPLRR
;
A
#
# COMPACT_ATOMS: atom_id res chain seq x y z
N MET A 1 -7.79 6.03 -8.03
CA MET A 1 -6.71 5.02 -8.16
C MET A 1 -6.12 4.97 -9.57
N ALA A 2 -6.77 4.41 -10.60
CA ALA A 2 -6.17 4.16 -11.92
C ALA A 2 -5.64 5.39 -12.69
N ARG A 3 -6.03 6.61 -12.28
CA ARG A 3 -5.44 7.82 -12.84
C ARG A 3 -3.97 7.94 -12.45
N ASP A 4 -3.59 7.73 -11.19
CA ASP A 4 -2.22 7.98 -10.73
C ASP A 4 -1.39 6.73 -10.49
N PHE A 5 -2.04 5.58 -10.29
CA PHE A 5 -1.35 4.37 -9.87
C PHE A 5 -1.42 3.31 -10.95
N VAL A 6 -0.26 2.71 -11.22
CA VAL A 6 -0.15 1.43 -11.91
C VAL A 6 -0.03 0.36 -10.83
N LEU A 7 -1.04 -0.51 -10.72
CA LEU A 7 -1.02 -1.60 -9.74
C LEU A 7 -0.25 -2.79 -10.33
N LEU A 8 0.89 -3.13 -9.72
CA LEU A 8 1.67 -4.30 -10.07
C LEU A 8 1.66 -5.30 -8.92
N LYS A 9 1.12 -6.50 -9.19
CA LYS A 9 1.21 -7.62 -8.25
C LYS A 9 2.51 -8.37 -8.49
N ILE A 10 3.30 -8.56 -7.43
CA ILE A 10 4.46 -9.45 -7.42
C ILE A 10 4.10 -10.63 -6.52
N ASP A 11 4.03 -11.82 -7.11
CA ASP A 11 3.92 -13.06 -6.37
C ASP A 11 5.33 -13.65 -6.21
N THR A 12 5.81 -13.71 -4.96
CA THR A 12 7.20 -14.08 -4.66
C THR A 12 7.54 -15.52 -5.01
N GLU A 13 6.53 -16.37 -5.16
CA GLU A 13 6.71 -17.80 -5.44
C GLU A 13 6.39 -18.15 -6.89
N ARG A 14 5.42 -17.45 -7.50
CA ARG A 14 4.91 -17.81 -8.83
C ARG A 14 5.49 -17.00 -9.98
N HIS A 15 5.93 -15.76 -9.73
CA HIS A 15 6.52 -14.94 -10.79
C HIS A 15 8.02 -15.23 -10.89
N THR A 16 8.53 -15.34 -12.12
CA THR A 16 9.97 -15.41 -12.38
C THR A 16 10.66 -14.21 -11.75
N HIS A 17 11.66 -14.47 -10.90
CA HIS A 17 12.38 -13.49 -10.09
C HIS A 17 11.52 -12.70 -9.08
N GLY A 18 10.32 -13.18 -8.73
CA GLY A 18 9.41 -12.48 -7.83
C GLY A 18 10.00 -12.24 -6.44
N ALA A 19 10.69 -13.23 -5.88
CA ALA A 19 11.36 -13.12 -4.59
C ALA A 19 12.50 -12.09 -4.62
N GLU A 20 13.31 -12.07 -5.69
CA GLU A 20 14.42 -11.14 -5.87
C GLU A 20 13.93 -9.70 -6.01
N VAL A 21 12.87 -9.48 -6.79
CA VAL A 21 12.26 -8.15 -6.93
C VAL A 21 11.67 -7.69 -5.59
N ALA A 22 10.94 -8.56 -4.88
CA ALA A 22 10.38 -8.23 -3.57
C ALA A 22 11.48 -7.89 -2.56
N LYS A 23 12.58 -8.67 -2.52
CA LYS A 23 13.74 -8.40 -1.68
C LYS A 23 14.38 -7.05 -2.01
N ARG A 24 14.55 -6.74 -3.30
CA ARG A 24 15.13 -5.45 -3.75
C ARG A 24 14.28 -4.26 -3.32
N LEU A 25 12.95 -4.36 -3.42
CA LEU A 25 12.02 -3.29 -3.04
C LEU A 25 11.88 -3.14 -1.52
N ARG A 26 11.81 -4.27 -0.80
CA ARG A 26 11.60 -4.27 0.65
C ARG A 26 12.88 -3.92 1.42
N GLY A 27 14.05 -4.25 0.87
CA GLY A 27 15.33 -4.10 1.55
C GLY A 27 15.43 -5.04 2.75
N ASP A 28 15.94 -4.53 3.87
CA ASP A 28 16.10 -5.30 5.12
C ASP A 28 14.83 -5.30 6.00
N ARG A 29 13.74 -4.69 5.55
CA ARG A 29 12.48 -4.64 6.31
C ARG A 29 11.88 -6.03 6.45
N THR A 30 11.45 -6.36 7.66
CA THR A 30 10.86 -7.65 8.01
C THR A 30 9.34 -7.54 8.17
N GLY A 31 8.65 -8.67 8.32
CA GLY A 31 7.20 -8.74 8.52
C GLY A 31 6.46 -9.56 7.46
N GLY A 32 5.14 -9.64 7.60
CA GLY A 32 4.28 -10.49 6.76
C GLY A 32 4.05 -9.97 5.34
N ILE A 33 3.40 -10.81 4.54
CA ILE A 33 2.74 -10.46 3.27
C ILE A 33 1.21 -10.50 3.45
N PRO A 34 0.41 -9.71 2.71
CA PRO A 34 0.82 -8.79 1.65
C PRO A 34 1.62 -7.59 2.18
N TRP A 35 2.59 -7.12 1.40
CA TRP A 35 3.36 -5.89 1.62
C TRP A 35 3.33 -5.08 0.32
N SER A 36 3.23 -3.75 0.42
CA SER A 36 3.13 -2.88 -0.75
C SER A 36 4.01 -1.65 -0.61
N VAL A 37 4.40 -1.10 -1.75
CA VAL A 37 5.20 0.12 -1.84
C VAL A 37 4.75 0.93 -3.03
N VAL A 38 4.66 2.23 -2.85
CA VAL A 38 4.49 3.20 -3.93
C VAL A 38 5.86 3.73 -4.30
N THR A 39 6.18 3.70 -5.60
CA THR A 39 7.44 4.22 -6.13
C THR A 39 7.21 5.38 -7.08
N ASP A 40 8.24 6.20 -7.28
CA ASP A 40 8.31 7.12 -8.40
C ASP A 40 8.57 6.38 -9.73
N ALA A 41 8.67 7.15 -10.82
CA ALA A 41 8.90 6.62 -12.17
C ALA A 41 10.29 5.97 -12.37
N THR A 42 11.25 6.24 -11.47
CA THR A 42 12.60 5.64 -11.48
C THR A 42 12.68 4.39 -10.61
N GLY A 43 11.61 4.07 -9.87
CA GLY A 43 11.56 2.97 -8.91
C GLY A 43 12.07 3.37 -7.51
N GLY A 44 12.27 4.66 -7.25
CA GLY A 44 12.55 5.19 -5.92
C GLY A 44 11.31 5.10 -5.03
N GLU A 45 11.47 4.65 -3.79
CA GLU A 45 10.36 4.55 -2.84
C GLU A 45 9.82 5.93 -2.44
N LEU A 46 8.50 6.11 -2.56
CA LEU A 46 7.78 7.27 -2.01
C LEU A 46 7.21 6.95 -0.63
N VAL A 47 6.61 5.77 -0.48
CA VAL A 47 6.02 5.30 0.78
C VAL A 47 5.76 3.79 0.73
N ALA A 48 6.02 3.08 1.83
CA ALA A 48 5.75 1.65 2.00
C ALA A 48 4.57 1.38 2.95
N SER A 49 4.06 0.16 2.93
CA SER A 49 2.98 -0.31 3.81
C SER A 49 3.42 -0.51 5.26
N ASP A 50 4.70 -0.35 5.57
CA ASP A 50 5.20 -0.25 6.94
C ASP A 50 4.81 1.11 7.54
N GLY A 51 3.75 1.10 8.35
CA GLY A 51 3.35 2.23 9.17
C GLY A 51 4.12 2.31 10.48
N PRO A 52 3.73 3.22 11.39
CA PRO A 52 4.37 3.37 12.70
C PRO A 52 4.43 2.08 13.53
N GLU A 53 3.47 1.17 13.31
CA GLU A 53 3.35 -0.11 14.02
C GLU A 53 3.81 -1.32 13.18
N GLY A 54 4.40 -1.07 12.00
CA GLY A 54 4.83 -2.10 11.05
C GLY A 54 3.88 -2.25 9.86
N ASN A 55 4.05 -3.35 9.12
CA ASN A 55 3.29 -3.60 7.89
C ASN A 55 1.78 -3.68 8.14
N ILE A 56 1.00 -2.84 7.46
CA ILE A 56 -0.46 -2.79 7.59
C ILE A 56 -1.21 -3.92 6.87
N GLY A 57 -0.52 -4.73 6.06
CA GLY A 57 -1.10 -5.91 5.41
C GLY A 57 -2.40 -5.62 4.66
N CYS A 58 -3.50 -6.21 5.16
CA CYS A 58 -4.86 -5.85 4.76
C CYS A 58 -5.45 -4.92 5.83
N PRO A 59 -5.57 -3.60 5.57
CA PRO A 59 -5.90 -2.64 6.62
C PRO A 59 -7.29 -2.88 7.21
N VAL A 60 -7.35 -3.07 8.53
CA VAL A 60 -8.61 -3.24 9.28
C VAL A 60 -8.68 -2.26 10.45
N SER A 61 -7.62 -2.12 11.23
CA SER A 61 -7.62 -1.19 12.36
C SER A 61 -7.70 0.28 11.88
N PRO A 62 -8.18 1.21 12.72
CA PRO A 62 -8.19 2.63 12.36
C PRO A 62 -6.79 3.17 11.99
N ALA A 63 -5.74 2.71 12.67
CA ALA A 63 -4.37 3.13 12.40
C ALA A 63 -3.86 2.59 11.05
N GLU A 64 -4.14 1.33 10.74
CA GLU A 64 -3.81 0.72 9.44
C GLU A 64 -4.54 1.42 8.30
N CYS A 65 -5.84 1.69 8.47
CA CYS A 65 -6.64 2.38 7.47
C CYS A 65 -6.13 3.81 7.23
N ALA A 66 -5.80 4.54 8.31
CA ALA A 66 -5.22 5.87 8.20
C ALA A 66 -3.87 5.86 7.47
N TRP A 67 -3.01 4.87 7.74
CA TRP A 67 -1.73 4.74 7.04
C TRP A 67 -1.91 4.44 5.56
N PHE A 68 -2.86 3.56 5.19
CA PHE A 68 -3.17 3.31 3.78
C PHE A 68 -3.61 4.58 3.05
N VAL A 69 -4.47 5.39 3.66
CA VAL A 69 -4.91 6.67 3.08
C VAL A 69 -3.74 7.65 2.93
N GLU A 70 -2.82 7.68 3.89
CA GLU A 70 -1.59 8.47 3.80
C GLU A 70 -0.69 7.98 2.66
N MET A 71 -0.58 6.67 2.44
CA MET A 71 0.15 6.12 1.29
C MET A 71 -0.43 6.61 -0.04
N VAL A 72 -1.76 6.55 -0.19
CA VAL A 72 -2.46 7.06 -1.37
C VAL A 72 -2.21 8.56 -1.55
N ARG A 73 -2.27 9.34 -0.46
CA ARG A 73 -2.02 10.78 -0.50
C ARG A 73 -0.60 11.11 -0.95
N ARG A 74 0.42 10.42 -0.44
CA ARG A 74 1.82 10.65 -0.81
C ARG A 74 2.15 10.21 -2.23
N GLY A 75 1.46 9.18 -2.73
CA GLY A 75 1.63 8.67 -4.09
C GLY A 75 0.81 9.39 -5.15
N ALA A 76 -0.24 10.11 -4.75
CA ALA A 76 -1.13 10.82 -5.66
C ALA A 76 -0.41 11.98 -6.36
N GLN A 77 -0.69 12.15 -7.66
CA GLN A 77 -0.22 13.27 -8.47
C GLN A 77 -1.38 14.11 -9.02
N ARG A 78 -2.52 13.47 -9.33
CA ARG A 78 -3.72 14.04 -9.94
C ARG A 78 -5.01 13.68 -9.21
N LEU A 79 -4.98 12.76 -8.24
CA LEU A 79 -6.14 12.53 -7.36
C LEU A 79 -6.39 13.76 -6.51
N GLU A 80 -7.64 14.18 -6.48
CA GLU A 80 -8.08 15.30 -5.67
C GLU A 80 -8.44 14.85 -4.24
N ALA A 81 -8.63 15.81 -3.34
CA ALA A 81 -9.05 15.53 -1.97
C ALA A 81 -10.37 14.74 -1.92
N THR A 82 -11.29 14.97 -2.86
CA THR A 82 -12.57 14.26 -2.99
C THR A 82 -12.37 12.79 -3.39
N ASP A 83 -11.41 12.50 -4.28
CA ASP A 83 -11.06 11.11 -4.64
C ASP A 83 -10.45 10.36 -3.45
N ILE A 84 -9.55 11.00 -2.71
CA ILE A 84 -8.91 10.42 -1.52
C ILE A 84 -9.96 10.17 -0.43
N ALA A 85 -10.88 11.11 -0.20
CA ALA A 85 -11.97 10.97 0.76
C ALA A 85 -12.90 9.80 0.40
N ARG A 86 -13.19 9.60 -0.89
CA ARG A 86 -13.98 8.45 -1.36
C ARG A 86 -13.26 7.13 -1.11
N ILE A 87 -11.96 7.05 -1.40
CA ILE A 87 -11.15 5.85 -1.11
C ILE A 87 -11.14 5.55 0.39
N ALA A 88 -11.00 6.57 1.23
CA ALA A 88 -11.03 6.41 2.68
C ALA A 88 -12.40 5.88 3.17
N ALA A 89 -13.50 6.39 2.60
CA ALA A 89 -14.84 5.92 2.94
C ALA A 89 -15.09 4.46 2.50
N GLU A 90 -14.68 4.09 1.27
CA GLU A 90 -14.78 2.71 0.76
C GLU A 90 -13.94 1.73 1.61
N LEU A 91 -12.74 2.14 2.02
CA LEU A 91 -11.89 1.35 2.91
C LEU A 91 -12.54 1.17 4.29
N GLU A 92 -13.06 2.25 4.88
CA GLU A 92 -13.75 2.19 6.17
C GLU A 92 -14.98 1.29 6.12
N GLU A 93 -15.77 1.37 5.04
CA GLU A 93 -16.92 0.49 4.82
C GLU A 93 -16.52 -0.99 4.79
N HIS A 94 -15.40 -1.31 4.12
CA HIS A 94 -14.85 -2.66 4.07
C HIS A 94 -14.27 -3.12 5.42
N ALA A 95 -13.52 -2.26 6.10
CA ALA A 95 -12.79 -2.59 7.32
C ALA A 95 -13.71 -2.74 8.53
N ARG A 96 -14.75 -1.91 8.64
CA ARG A 96 -15.68 -1.88 9.78
C ARG A 96 -16.24 -3.25 10.20
N PRO A 97 -16.78 -4.11 9.31
CA PRO A 97 -17.29 -5.43 9.72
C PRO A 97 -16.19 -6.43 10.13
N LEU A 98 -14.92 -6.13 9.83
CA LEU A 98 -13.77 -6.99 10.15
C LEU A 98 -13.12 -6.65 11.50
N ARG A 99 -13.44 -5.48 12.07
CA ARG A 99 -12.96 -5.07 13.40
C ARG A 99 -13.63 -5.93 14.46
N ARG A 100 -12.82 -6.60 15.27
CA ARG A 100 -13.25 -7.42 16.41
C ARG A 100 -13.41 -6.58 17.66
#